data_AF-A0A2M6WLL6-F1
#
_entry.id   AF-A0A2M6WLL6-F1
#
_cell.length_a   1.000
_cell.length_b   1.000
_cell.length_c   1.000
_cell.angle_alpha   90.00
_cell.angle_beta   90.00
_cell.angle_gamma   90.00
#
_symmetry.space_group_name_H-M   'P 1'
#
loop_
_entity.id
_entity.type
_entity.pdbx_description
1 polymer ?
#
loop_
_entity_poly.entity_id
_entity_poly.type
_entity_poly.pdbx_seq_one_letter_code
_entity_poly.pdbx_strand_id
1 'polypeptide(L)'
;MNLIYIANSRIPTEKAHGLQIVKMCEAFSNYSEEVQLIIPKRKNDINEDIFSYYQTKDNFKIKKINSFDFYQYWEYLGKLSFWLQSFSFAIRLLFMKADKKSIIYTRDPEIGWLFSLRGYKTVYEAHTWPENRRWLYKFLIRKIKKIITISYGLKGAFISAGCPENNILVAPDGVDLEEFGIKISAAEARRKLKLP
;
A
#
# COMPACT_ATOMS: atom_id res chain seq x y z
N MET A 1 -3.01 11.34 16.91
CA MET A 1 -2.78 11.58 15.47
C MET A 1 -3.47 10.49 14.67
N ASN A 2 -4.19 10.84 13.60
CA ASN A 2 -4.91 9.91 12.75
C ASN A 2 -4.13 9.57 11.47
N LEU A 3 -4.16 8.31 11.05
CA LEU A 3 -3.53 7.82 9.82
C LEU A 3 -4.58 7.20 8.90
N ILE A 4 -4.55 7.58 7.63
CA ILE A 4 -5.40 7.00 6.59
C ILE A 4 -4.49 6.32 5.57
N TYR A 5 -4.53 5.00 5.55
CA TYR A 5 -3.82 4.20 4.57
C TYR A 5 -4.72 4.05 3.34
N ILE A 6 -4.30 4.53 2.17
CA ILE A 6 -5.07 4.41 0.93
C ILE A 6 -4.31 3.52 -0.05
N ALA A 7 -4.96 2.45 -0.53
CA ALA A 7 -4.39 1.54 -1.51
C ALA A 7 -5.40 1.20 -2.61
N ASN A 8 -5.02 1.37 -3.87
CA ASN A 8 -5.82 0.94 -5.01
C ASN A 8 -5.65 -0.57 -5.27
N SER A 9 -6.07 -1.41 -4.31
CA SER A 9 -5.86 -2.85 -4.32
C SER A 9 -7.12 -3.65 -3.95
N ARG A 10 -7.14 -4.93 -4.33
CA ARG A 10 -8.20 -5.91 -4.02
C ARG A 10 -7.67 -6.54 -2.77
N ILE A 11 -8.34 -6.27 -1.66
CA ILE A 11 -7.97 -6.81 -0.36
C ILE A 11 -9.25 -7.43 0.21
N PRO A 12 -9.22 -8.71 0.63
CA PRO A 12 -8.06 -9.61 0.66
C PRO A 12 -7.54 -10.06 -0.71
N THR A 13 -6.29 -10.51 -0.75
CA THR A 13 -5.61 -11.13 -1.88
C THR A 13 -4.47 -12.02 -1.39
N GLU A 14 -4.21 -13.03 -2.17
CA GLU A 14 -3.15 -14.04 -2.09
C GLU A 14 -1.74 -13.45 -2.34
N LYS A 15 -1.66 -12.21 -2.84
CA LYS A 15 -0.40 -11.51 -3.12
C LYS A 15 0.20 -10.93 -1.83
N ALA A 16 1.52 -10.99 -1.71
CA ALA A 16 2.27 -10.49 -0.55
C ALA A 16 1.98 -9.01 -0.20
N HIS A 17 1.67 -8.17 -1.19
CA HIS A 17 1.35 -6.77 -0.94
C HIS A 17 0.08 -6.58 -0.08
N GLY A 18 -0.88 -7.51 -0.16
CA GLY A 18 -2.09 -7.45 0.66
C GLY A 18 -1.77 -7.65 2.14
N LEU A 19 -0.98 -8.69 2.46
CA LEU A 19 -0.50 -8.97 3.80
C LEU A 19 0.29 -7.78 4.36
N GLN A 20 1.23 -7.24 3.58
CA GLN A 20 2.04 -6.09 4.00
C GLN A 20 1.18 -4.87 4.35
N ILE A 21 0.19 -4.51 3.51
CA ILE A 21 -0.71 -3.38 3.78
C ILE A 21 -1.47 -3.57 5.09
N VAL A 22 -2.01 -4.77 5.33
CA VAL A 22 -2.81 -5.10 6.51
C VAL A 22 -1.95 -5.13 7.77
N LYS A 23 -0.79 -5.79 7.74
CA LYS A 23 0.18 -5.81 8.85
C LYS A 23 0.72 -4.41 9.17
N MET A 24 0.92 -3.56 8.16
CA MET A 24 1.28 -2.16 8.39
C MET A 24 0.17 -1.39 9.09
N CYS A 25 -1.10 -1.58 8.72
CA CYS A 25 -2.22 -0.96 9.42
C CYS A 25 -2.32 -1.43 10.87
N GLU A 26 -2.18 -2.74 11.11
CA GLU A 26 -2.13 -3.33 12.47
C GLU A 26 -1.01 -2.71 13.32
N ALA A 27 0.19 -2.57 12.75
CA ALA A 27 1.34 -1.98 13.44
C ALA A 27 1.14 -0.49 13.71
N PHE A 28 0.63 0.28 12.73
CA PHE A 28 0.36 1.70 12.89
C PHE A 28 -0.69 2.01 13.97
N SER A 29 -1.64 1.09 14.19
CA SER A 29 -2.64 1.22 15.25
C SER A 29 -2.06 1.22 16.66
N ASN A 30 -0.82 0.75 16.85
CA ASN A 30 -0.15 0.84 18.14
C ASN A 30 0.42 2.25 18.42
N TYR A 31 0.52 3.10 17.40
CA TYR A 31 1.17 4.42 17.49
C TYR A 31 0.29 5.59 17.04
N SER A 32 -0.94 5.30 16.61
CA SER A 32 -1.90 6.28 16.12
C SER A 32 -3.18 6.21 16.95
N GLU A 33 -3.90 7.33 17.07
CA GLU A 33 -5.21 7.34 17.74
C GLU A 33 -6.24 6.55 16.93
N GLU A 34 -6.19 6.70 15.60
CA GLU A 34 -7.03 5.96 14.68
C GLU A 34 -6.29 5.67 13.37
N VAL A 35 -6.38 4.43 12.92
CA VAL A 35 -5.94 4.00 11.58
C VAL A 35 -7.16 3.59 10.77
N GLN A 36 -7.25 4.09 9.54
CA GLN A 36 -8.25 3.66 8.57
C GLN A 36 -7.60 3.21 7.26
N LEU A 37 -7.84 1.96 6.88
CA LEU A 37 -7.51 1.42 5.56
C LEU A 37 -8.65 1.71 4.57
N ILE A 38 -8.35 2.44 3.50
CA ILE A 38 -9.28 2.79 2.42
C ILE A 38 -8.87 2.06 1.15
N ILE A 39 -9.79 1.25 0.63
CA ILE A 39 -9.59 0.43 -0.58
C ILE A 39 -10.80 0.53 -1.50
N PRO A 40 -10.66 0.30 -2.82
CA PRO A 40 -11.80 0.18 -3.71
C PRO A 40 -12.61 -1.07 -3.38
N LYS A 41 -13.94 -0.99 -3.47
CA LYS A 41 -14.80 -2.17 -3.54
C LYS A 41 -14.56 -2.82 -4.91
N ARG A 42 -14.06 -4.06 -4.91
CA ARG A 42 -13.83 -4.88 -6.11
C ARG A 42 -14.51 -6.22 -5.95
N LYS A 43 -14.88 -6.86 -7.06
CA LYS A 43 -15.29 -8.27 -7.06
C LYS A 43 -14.12 -9.11 -6.54
N ASN A 44 -14.42 -10.02 -5.61
CA ASN A 44 -13.43 -10.86 -4.99
C ASN A 44 -14.04 -12.23 -4.71
N ASP A 45 -13.27 -13.29 -4.97
CA ASP A 45 -13.70 -14.67 -4.73
C ASP A 45 -13.42 -15.10 -3.29
N ILE A 46 -12.52 -14.37 -2.61
CA ILE A 46 -12.27 -14.52 -1.18
C ILE A 46 -13.38 -13.81 -0.41
N ASN A 47 -14.19 -14.60 0.29
CA ASN A 47 -15.33 -14.14 1.10
C ASN A 47 -15.01 -13.94 2.59
N GLU A 48 -13.83 -14.37 3.02
CA GLU A 48 -13.36 -14.19 4.39
C GLU A 48 -13.14 -12.71 4.72
N ASP A 49 -13.35 -12.33 5.98
CA ASP A 49 -13.03 -10.99 6.43
C ASP A 49 -11.51 -10.75 6.44
N ILE A 50 -11.11 -9.48 6.34
CA ILE A 50 -9.69 -9.14 6.16
C ILE A 50 -8.85 -9.49 7.39
N PHE A 51 -9.40 -9.38 8.60
CA PHE A 51 -8.64 -9.65 9.82
C PHE A 51 -8.39 -11.14 9.98
N SER A 52 -9.41 -11.98 9.76
CA SER A 52 -9.29 -13.43 9.80
C SER A 52 -8.38 -13.95 8.68
N TYR A 53 -8.59 -13.48 7.43
CA TYR A 53 -7.80 -13.94 6.27
C TYR A 53 -6.30 -13.73 6.45
N TYR A 54 -5.89 -12.60 7.03
CA TYR A 54 -4.48 -12.28 7.27
C TYR A 54 -4.00 -12.56 8.69
N GLN A 55 -4.86 -13.11 9.56
CA GLN A 55 -4.55 -13.42 10.96
C GLN A 55 -3.96 -12.19 11.69
N THR A 56 -4.69 -11.08 11.63
CA THR A 56 -4.31 -9.81 12.26
C THR A 56 -5.34 -9.36 13.29
N LYS A 57 -4.92 -8.52 14.23
CA LYS A 57 -5.79 -7.88 15.22
C LYS A 57 -6.77 -6.94 14.52
N ASP A 58 -8.03 -6.97 14.96
CA ASP A 58 -9.06 -5.99 14.58
C ASP A 58 -8.89 -4.69 15.39
N ASN A 59 -7.79 -3.97 15.13
CA ASN A 59 -7.43 -2.72 15.82
C ASN A 59 -7.36 -1.50 14.88
N PHE A 60 -7.85 -1.62 13.65
CA PHE A 60 -7.97 -0.51 12.70
C PHE A 60 -9.27 -0.61 11.92
N LYS A 61 -9.71 0.49 11.29
CA LYS A 61 -10.96 0.50 10.53
C LYS A 61 -10.72 0.21 9.06
N ILE A 62 -11.64 -0.49 8.41
CA ILE A 62 -11.60 -0.73 6.97
C ILE A 62 -12.76 -0.03 6.29
N LYS A 63 -12.48 0.75 5.25
CA LYS A 63 -13.49 1.45 4.44
C LYS A 63 -13.33 1.09 2.98
N LYS A 64 -14.34 0.41 2.43
CA LYS A 64 -14.44 0.10 1.00
C LYS A 64 -15.16 1.25 0.27
N ILE A 65 -14.54 1.80 -0.76
CA ILE A 65 -15.10 2.87 -1.59
C ILE A 65 -15.74 2.28 -2.84
N ASN A 66 -16.98 2.64 -3.12
CA ASN A 66 -17.69 2.20 -4.33
C ASN A 66 -17.17 2.93 -5.58
N SER A 67 -16.04 2.48 -6.12
CA SER A 67 -15.57 2.79 -7.48
C SER A 67 -16.10 1.75 -8.48
N PHE A 68 -16.14 2.11 -9.76
CA PHE A 68 -16.43 1.13 -10.80
C PHE A 68 -15.26 0.15 -10.90
N ASP A 69 -15.55 -1.14 -11.00
CA ASP A 69 -14.54 -2.20 -11.04
C ASP A 69 -14.22 -2.59 -12.48
N PHE A 70 -13.33 -1.84 -13.11
CA PHE A 70 -12.96 -2.02 -14.52
C PHE A 70 -12.20 -3.32 -14.78
N TYR A 71 -11.65 -3.95 -13.74
CA TYR A 71 -10.95 -5.24 -13.87
C TYR A 71 -11.89 -6.39 -14.27
N GLN A 72 -13.20 -6.26 -14.04
CA GLN A 72 -14.19 -7.22 -14.53
C GLN A 72 -14.20 -7.33 -16.06
N TYR A 73 -13.68 -6.33 -16.75
CA TYR A 73 -13.59 -6.28 -18.21
C TYR A 73 -12.14 -6.43 -18.70
N TRP A 74 -11.27 -7.05 -17.90
CA TRP A 74 -9.86 -7.26 -18.25
C TRP A 74 -9.69 -7.97 -19.60
N GLU A 75 -10.53 -8.95 -19.92
CA GLU A 75 -10.47 -9.70 -21.19
C GLU A 75 -10.65 -8.81 -22.42
N TYR A 76 -11.45 -7.73 -22.31
CA TYR A 76 -11.73 -6.81 -23.41
C TYR A 76 -10.80 -5.59 -23.42
N LEU A 77 -10.44 -5.08 -22.24
CA LEU A 77 -9.72 -3.81 -22.08
C LEU A 77 -8.22 -4.00 -21.84
N GLY A 78 -7.78 -5.20 -21.44
CA GLY A 78 -6.41 -5.49 -21.05
C GLY A 78 -5.86 -4.45 -20.07
N LYS A 79 -4.66 -3.92 -20.37
CA LYS A 79 -3.99 -2.90 -19.54
C LYS A 79 -4.79 -1.59 -19.38
N LEU A 80 -5.75 -1.27 -20.25
CA LEU A 80 -6.58 -0.08 -20.11
C LEU A 80 -7.47 -0.17 -18.86
N SER A 81 -7.90 -1.38 -18.47
CA SER A 81 -8.68 -1.60 -17.23
C SER A 81 -7.94 -1.10 -15.98
N PHE A 82 -6.61 -1.26 -15.91
CA PHE A 82 -5.78 -0.74 -14.81
C PHE A 82 -5.91 0.79 -14.70
N TRP A 83 -5.78 1.50 -15.82
CA TRP A 83 -5.86 2.95 -15.85
C TRP A 83 -7.26 3.45 -15.52
N LEU A 84 -8.29 2.82 -16.09
CA LEU A 84 -9.69 3.16 -15.82
C LEU A 84 -10.08 2.88 -14.36
N GLN A 85 -9.61 1.78 -13.78
CA GLN A 85 -9.78 1.49 -12.36
C GLN A 85 -9.18 2.59 -11.50
N SER A 86 -7.91 2.94 -11.76
CA SER A 86 -7.18 3.95 -11.00
C SER A 86 -7.86 5.31 -11.11
N PHE A 87 -8.33 5.66 -12.30
CA PHE A 87 -9.11 6.88 -12.53
C PHE A 87 -10.45 6.87 -11.78
N SER A 88 -11.22 5.78 -11.85
CA SER A 88 -12.49 5.64 -11.14
C SER A 88 -12.33 5.78 -9.63
N PHE A 89 -11.31 5.12 -9.08
CA PHE A 89 -11.01 5.19 -7.66
C PHE A 89 -10.56 6.61 -7.26
N ALA A 90 -9.67 7.23 -8.02
CA ALA A 90 -9.23 8.61 -7.78
C ALA A 90 -10.38 9.62 -7.80
N ILE A 91 -11.34 9.48 -8.74
CA ILE A 91 -12.55 10.31 -8.77
C ILE A 91 -13.33 10.16 -7.46
N ARG A 92 -13.55 8.94 -6.98
CA ARG A 92 -14.26 8.73 -5.72
C ARG A 92 -13.51 9.32 -4.52
N LEU A 93 -12.18 9.25 -4.52
CA LEU A 93 -11.34 9.85 -3.48
C LEU A 93 -11.39 11.39 -3.46
N LEU A 94 -11.70 12.05 -4.57
CA LEU A 94 -11.88 13.52 -4.60
C LEU A 94 -13.01 13.98 -3.66
N PHE A 95 -14.07 13.19 -3.56
CA PHE A 95 -15.24 13.48 -2.72
C PHE A 95 -15.06 13.06 -1.25
N MET A 96 -14.01 12.31 -0.94
CA MET A 96 -13.72 11.90 0.43
C MET A 96 -13.29 13.10 1.27
N LYS A 97 -13.94 13.31 2.42
CA LYS A 97 -13.54 14.29 3.42
C LYS A 97 -12.88 13.58 4.60
N ALA A 98 -11.78 14.13 5.08
CA ALA A 98 -11.08 13.71 6.29
C ALA A 98 -10.49 14.95 6.97
N ASP A 99 -10.16 14.82 8.26
CA ASP A 99 -9.44 15.88 8.98
C ASP A 99 -8.09 16.16 8.27
N LYS A 100 -7.77 17.45 8.09
CA LYS A 100 -6.48 17.89 7.53
C LYS A 100 -5.30 17.58 8.43
N LYS A 101 -5.53 17.31 9.71
CA LYS A 101 -4.51 16.83 10.64
C LYS A 101 -4.14 15.36 10.41
N SER A 102 -4.96 14.59 9.68
CA SER A 102 -4.65 13.21 9.34
C SER A 102 -3.47 13.10 8.37
N ILE A 103 -2.66 12.06 8.55
CA ILE A 103 -1.63 11.67 7.59
C ILE A 103 -2.24 10.71 6.57
N ILE A 104 -1.99 10.99 5.29
CA ILE A 104 -2.32 10.05 4.21
C ILE A 104 -1.08 9.22 3.93
N TYR A 105 -1.20 7.90 4.10
CA TYR A 105 -0.16 6.94 3.76
C TYR A 105 -0.59 6.15 2.53
N THR A 106 0.27 5.99 1.54
CA THR A 106 -0.09 5.25 0.31
C THR A 106 1.12 4.67 -0.40
N ARG A 107 0.88 3.62 -1.19
CA ARG A 107 1.85 2.99 -2.10
C ARG A 107 1.64 3.43 -3.56
N ASP A 108 0.65 4.29 -3.80
CA ASP A 108 0.27 4.79 -5.13
C ASP A 108 0.67 6.28 -5.26
N PRO A 109 1.65 6.64 -6.11
CA PRO A 109 2.17 8.01 -6.19
C PRO A 109 1.10 9.01 -6.65
N GLU A 110 0.14 8.60 -7.50
CA GLU A 110 -0.97 9.42 -7.95
C GLU A 110 -1.97 9.75 -6.83
N ILE A 111 -2.18 8.83 -5.88
CA ILE A 111 -2.98 9.09 -4.68
C ILE A 111 -2.23 10.07 -3.78
N GLY A 112 -0.93 9.84 -3.60
CA GLY A 112 -0.05 10.75 -2.87
C GLY A 112 -0.11 12.18 -3.44
N TRP A 113 0.01 12.30 -4.76
CA TRP A 113 -0.12 13.57 -5.47
C TRP A 113 -1.49 14.24 -5.24
N LEU A 114 -2.59 13.48 -5.42
CA LEU A 114 -3.96 13.97 -5.28
C LEU A 114 -4.22 14.57 -3.89
N PHE A 115 -3.83 13.85 -2.83
CA PHE A 115 -4.03 14.33 -1.46
C PHE A 115 -3.07 15.44 -1.07
N SER A 116 -1.85 15.44 -1.63
CA SER A 116 -0.90 16.56 -1.43
C SER A 116 -1.45 17.85 -2.02
N LEU A 117 -2.05 17.81 -3.21
CA LEU A 117 -2.71 18.97 -3.82
C LEU A 117 -3.87 19.52 -3.00
N ARG A 118 -4.55 18.62 -2.28
CA ARG A 118 -5.66 18.97 -1.39
C ARG A 118 -5.18 19.42 -0.01
N GLY A 119 -3.87 19.57 0.22
CA GLY A 119 -3.30 20.12 1.44
C GLY A 119 -3.16 19.12 2.60
N TYR A 120 -3.23 17.81 2.35
CA TYR A 120 -2.95 16.81 3.38
C TYR A 120 -1.44 16.58 3.52
N LYS A 121 -1.00 16.15 4.71
CA LYS A 121 0.34 15.59 4.90
C LYS A 121 0.36 14.19 4.31
N THR A 122 1.20 13.97 3.31
CA THR A 122 1.26 12.72 2.55
C THR A 122 2.59 12.01 2.75
N VAL A 123 2.49 10.70 2.96
CA VAL A 123 3.62 9.77 3.04
C VAL A 123 3.44 8.76 1.93
N TYR A 124 4.48 8.60 1.12
CA TYR A 124 4.50 7.66 0.01
C TYR A 124 5.50 6.55 0.27
N GLU A 125 5.03 5.31 0.31
CA GLU A 125 5.88 4.14 0.41
C GLU A 125 6.21 3.61 -1.00
N ALA A 126 7.44 3.84 -1.41
CA ALA A 126 7.96 3.43 -2.70
C ALA A 126 8.47 1.99 -2.64
N HIS A 127 7.97 1.17 -3.56
CA HIS A 127 8.43 -0.22 -3.78
C HIS A 127 9.31 -0.36 -5.01
N THR A 128 9.26 0.64 -5.91
CA THR A 128 10.04 0.66 -7.15
C THR A 128 10.36 2.09 -7.54
N TRP A 129 11.37 2.26 -8.39
CA TRP A 129 11.60 3.48 -9.15
C TRP A 129 11.36 3.18 -10.62
N PRO A 130 10.42 3.88 -11.30
CA PRO A 130 10.14 3.58 -12.69
C PRO A 130 11.25 4.11 -13.59
N GLU A 131 11.88 3.21 -14.35
CA GLU A 131 12.89 3.56 -15.35
C GLU A 131 12.28 4.37 -16.50
N ASN A 132 11.05 4.02 -16.87
CA ASN A 132 10.28 4.71 -17.90
C ASN A 132 9.41 5.82 -17.30
N ARG A 133 9.20 6.91 -18.04
CA ARG A 133 8.34 8.04 -17.61
C ARG A 133 8.75 8.70 -16.29
N ARG A 134 10.06 8.75 -16.01
CA ARG A 134 10.64 9.42 -14.83
C ARG A 134 10.08 10.82 -14.59
N TRP A 135 9.84 11.61 -15.65
CA TRP A 135 9.29 12.96 -15.54
C TRP A 135 7.89 12.99 -14.90
N LEU A 136 7.01 12.06 -15.28
CA LEU A 136 5.65 11.94 -14.73
C LEU A 136 5.74 11.50 -13.26
N TYR A 137 6.58 10.52 -12.98
CA TYR A 137 6.77 10.05 -11.62
C TYR A 137 7.30 11.16 -10.69
N LYS A 138 8.32 11.92 -11.13
CA LYS A 138 8.81 13.13 -10.45
C LYS A 138 7.69 14.14 -10.23
N PHE A 139 6.84 14.36 -11.23
CA PHE A 139 5.71 15.28 -11.14
C PHE A 139 4.71 14.87 -10.05
N LEU A 140 4.41 13.58 -9.93
CA LEU A 140 3.49 13.02 -8.93
C LEU A 140 4.06 13.14 -7.51
N ILE A 141 5.34 12.83 -7.33
CA ILE A 141 5.95 12.82 -5.99
C ILE A 141 6.39 14.21 -5.48
N ARG A 142 6.42 15.24 -6.33
CA ARG A 142 7.00 16.56 -5.98
C ARG A 142 6.39 17.22 -4.75
N LYS A 143 5.10 17.01 -4.48
CA LYS A 143 4.39 17.62 -3.35
C LYS A 143 4.28 16.68 -2.14
N ILE A 144 4.81 15.47 -2.24
CA ILE A 144 4.74 14.47 -1.18
C ILE A 144 5.67 14.89 -0.04
N LYS A 145 5.17 14.84 1.19
CA LYS A 145 5.90 15.36 2.35
C LYS A 145 7.03 14.44 2.78
N LYS A 146 6.81 13.13 2.74
CA LYS A 146 7.80 12.10 3.06
C LYS A 146 7.71 10.92 2.11
N ILE A 147 8.86 10.38 1.74
CA ILE A 147 8.98 9.18 0.92
C ILE A 147 9.63 8.11 1.78
N ILE A 148 8.99 6.95 1.89
CA ILE A 148 9.53 5.76 2.53
C ILE A 148 10.05 4.86 1.41
N THR A 149 11.28 4.39 1.55
CA THR A 149 11.91 3.45 0.61
C THR A 149 12.25 2.17 1.34
N ILE A 150 12.01 1.03 0.70
CA ILE A 150 12.27 -0.28 1.30
C ILE A 150 13.75 -0.72 1.24
N SER A 151 14.61 0.05 0.58
CA SER A 151 16.03 -0.24 0.49
C SER A 151 16.87 1.01 0.25
N TYR A 152 18.15 0.94 0.63
CA TYR A 152 19.12 2.01 0.36
C TYR A 152 19.35 2.24 -1.14
N GLY A 153 19.28 1.17 -1.96
CA GLY A 153 19.36 1.29 -3.42
C GLY A 153 18.21 2.14 -3.98
N LEU A 154 16.99 1.92 -3.46
CA LEU A 154 15.83 2.72 -3.85
C LEU A 154 15.97 4.17 -3.39
N LYS A 155 16.42 4.41 -2.15
CA LYS A 155 16.76 5.77 -1.68
C LYS A 155 17.74 6.46 -2.63
N GLY A 156 18.80 5.76 -3.06
CA GLY A 156 19.76 6.26 -4.04
C GLY A 156 19.09 6.71 -5.34
N ALA A 157 18.19 5.90 -5.91
CA ALA A 157 17.47 6.24 -7.12
C ALA A 157 16.63 7.53 -6.98
N PHE A 158 15.95 7.72 -5.83
CA PHE A 158 15.19 8.95 -5.56
C PHE A 158 16.11 10.17 -5.39
N ILE A 159 17.26 10.03 -4.71
CA ILE A 159 18.23 11.13 -4.55
C ILE A 159 18.82 11.52 -5.91
N SER A 160 19.25 10.55 -6.72
CA SER A 160 19.75 10.80 -8.10
C SER A 160 18.68 11.45 -8.99
N ALA A 161 17.40 11.24 -8.68
CA ALA A 161 16.29 11.89 -9.34
C ALA A 161 16.00 13.32 -8.86
N GLY A 162 16.70 13.81 -7.84
CA GLY A 162 16.57 15.17 -7.29
C GLY A 162 15.61 15.28 -6.11
N CYS A 163 15.19 14.17 -5.50
CA CYS A 163 14.42 14.22 -4.27
C CYS A 163 15.32 14.60 -3.08
N PRO A 164 14.91 15.55 -2.22
CA PRO A 164 15.69 15.93 -1.04
C PRO A 164 15.87 14.75 -0.09
N GLU A 165 17.12 14.45 0.28
CA GLU A 165 17.43 13.31 1.15
C GLU A 165 16.71 13.38 2.50
N ASN A 166 16.57 14.57 3.08
CA ASN A 166 15.85 14.79 4.34
C ASN A 166 14.35 14.44 4.27
N ASN A 167 13.78 14.30 3.07
CA ASN A 167 12.41 13.87 2.87
C ASN A 167 12.28 12.35 2.68
N ILE A 168 13.39 11.62 2.60
CA ILE A 168 13.41 10.17 2.36
C ILE A 168 13.82 9.43 3.63
N LEU A 169 13.02 8.45 4.03
CA LEU A 169 13.35 7.49 5.09
C LEU A 169 13.52 6.10 4.45
N VAL A 170 14.53 5.35 4.89
CA VAL A 170 14.67 3.93 4.53
C VAL A 170 14.02 3.11 5.64
N ALA A 171 13.01 2.32 5.30
CA ALA A 171 12.35 1.38 6.21
C ALA A 171 12.11 0.08 5.43
N PRO A 172 13.00 -0.93 5.57
CA PRO A 172 12.84 -2.22 4.92
C PRO A 172 11.56 -2.92 5.37
N ASP A 173 10.95 -3.70 4.47
CA ASP A 173 9.79 -4.54 4.82
C ASP A 173 10.19 -5.56 5.90
N GLY A 174 9.31 -5.73 6.89
CA GLY A 174 9.46 -6.69 7.97
C GLY A 174 8.64 -7.96 7.77
N VAL A 175 8.89 -8.95 8.63
CA VAL A 175 8.10 -10.18 8.74
C VAL A 175 7.73 -10.43 10.20
N ASP A 176 6.68 -11.21 10.42
CA ASP A 176 6.26 -11.61 11.76
C ASP A 176 7.19 -12.71 12.30
N LEU A 177 8.08 -12.36 13.22
CA LEU A 177 9.09 -13.30 13.71
C LEU A 177 8.47 -14.48 14.47
N GLU A 178 7.26 -14.34 15.02
CA GLU A 178 6.57 -15.45 15.67
C GLU A 178 6.15 -16.51 14.65
N GLU A 179 5.71 -16.08 13.46
CA GLU A 179 5.37 -16.97 12.33
C GLU A 179 6.61 -17.71 11.79
N PHE A 180 7.75 -17.03 11.75
CA PHE A 180 9.03 -17.61 11.29
C PHE A 180 9.88 -18.25 12.40
N GLY A 181 9.38 -18.30 13.64
CA GLY A 181 10.04 -18.90 14.81
C GLY A 181 10.06 -20.42 14.82
N ILE A 182 10.26 -21.04 13.65
CA ILE A 182 10.16 -22.47 13.42
C ILE A 182 11.33 -23.20 14.11
N LYS A 183 11.03 -24.04 15.11
CA LYS A 183 12.04 -24.77 15.91
C LYS A 183 12.59 -26.05 15.26
N ILE A 184 12.10 -26.42 14.07
CA ILE A 184 12.56 -27.63 13.39
C ILE A 184 13.77 -27.34 12.50
N SER A 185 14.68 -28.30 12.40
CA SER A 185 15.84 -28.18 11.51
C SER A 185 15.42 -28.22 10.03
N ALA A 186 16.27 -27.69 9.14
CA ALA A 186 16.05 -27.78 7.70
C ALA A 186 15.90 -29.24 7.21
N ALA A 187 16.67 -30.18 7.80
CA ALA A 187 16.56 -31.60 7.49
C ALA A 187 15.21 -32.20 7.93
N GLU A 188 14.71 -31.81 9.11
CA GLU A 188 13.40 -32.24 9.59
C GLU A 188 12.26 -31.66 8.74
N ALA A 189 12.37 -30.39 8.33
CA ALA A 189 11.42 -29.75 7.43
C ALA A 189 11.37 -30.47 6.08
N ARG A 190 12.54 -30.79 5.49
CA ARG A 190 12.63 -31.57 4.24
C ARG A 190 11.95 -32.93 4.36
N ARG A 191 12.22 -33.66 5.46
CA ARG A 191 11.58 -34.96 5.73
C ARG A 191 10.05 -34.84 5.84
N LYS A 192 9.54 -33.83 6.57
CA LYS A 192 8.09 -33.60 6.73
C LYS A 192 7.40 -33.25 5.41
N LEU A 193 8.06 -32.42 4.59
CA LEU A 193 7.54 -31.96 3.30
C LEU A 193 7.82 -32.93 2.14
N LYS A 194 8.49 -34.07 2.40
CA LYS A 194 8.94 -35.02 1.37
C LYS A 194 9.79 -34.35 0.29
N LEU A 195 10.61 -33.37 0.69
CA LEU A 195 11.57 -32.70 -0.17
C LEU A 195 12.95 -33.37 -0.05
N PRO A 196 13.74 -33.41 -1.14
CA PRO A 196 15.13 -33.86 -1.08
C PRO A 196 15.97 -32.98 -0.15
#